data_AF-A0A4Q2JE85-F1
#
_entry.id   AF-A0A4Q2JE85-F1
#
_cell.length_a   1.000
_cell.length_b   1.000
_cell.length_c   1.000
_cell.angle_alpha   90.00
_cell.angle_beta   90.00
_cell.angle_gamma   90.00
#
_symmetry.space_group_name_H-M   'P 1'
#
loop_
_entity.id
_entity.type
_entity.pdbx_description
1 polymer ?
#
loop_
_entity_poly.entity_id
_entity_poly.type
_entity_poly.pdbx_seq_one_letter_code
_entity_poly.pdbx_strand_id
1 'polypeptide(L)'
;MPQDGRVAARGGAAAHLQAELTPIVTVGSTATLTVRLVRTDAATAPDAPTPVDGEAGRIVAGGPVTVTVVPRGLRFLVGARRSRLVRLPSGTAAEARFTMLAVDRGPAEVTVLVRGDGELPLATVRLTSEVVGSDDHGQAGLARASARIATADPLITCRPTLRIDEEIARGRSILHAALSVGDESHRFRIRLADKARLVADVRASLARAKEVGADLPAAERADAVER
;
A
#
# COMPACT_ATOMS: atom_id res chain seq x y z
N MET A 1 16.33 -48.59 24.58
CA MET A 1 15.99 -48.06 23.24
C MET A 1 14.68 -47.27 23.31
N PRO A 2 14.70 -45.98 23.65
CA PRO A 2 13.58 -45.09 23.34
C PRO A 2 13.87 -44.35 22.02
N GLN A 3 12.88 -44.29 21.14
CA GLN A 3 12.92 -43.53 19.90
C GLN A 3 12.73 -42.03 20.23
N ASP A 4 13.74 -41.21 19.93
CA ASP A 4 13.63 -39.76 19.97
C ASP A 4 12.64 -39.28 18.91
N GLY A 5 11.42 -38.97 19.36
CA GLY A 5 10.42 -38.26 18.58
C GLY A 5 10.85 -36.82 18.34
N ARG A 6 11.75 -36.61 17.36
CA ARG A 6 11.98 -35.29 16.78
C ARG A 6 10.74 -34.88 15.99
N VAL A 7 9.82 -34.18 16.65
CA VAL A 7 8.81 -33.38 15.96
C VAL A 7 9.56 -32.29 15.20
N ALA A 8 9.76 -32.49 13.91
CA ALA A 8 10.28 -31.44 13.04
C ALA A 8 9.25 -30.30 13.04
N ALA A 9 9.58 -29.19 13.73
CA ALA A 9 8.85 -27.95 13.58
C ALA A 9 8.91 -27.55 12.10
N ARG A 10 7.82 -27.76 11.35
CA ARG A 10 7.66 -27.25 9.99
C ARG A 10 7.56 -25.73 10.08
N GLY A 11 8.70 -25.06 10.08
CA GLY A 11 8.77 -23.60 10.03
C GLY A 11 8.03 -23.09 8.78
N GLY A 12 7.02 -22.26 8.99
CA GLY A 12 6.25 -21.68 7.89
C GLY A 12 7.10 -20.68 7.11
N ALA A 13 7.28 -20.92 5.82
CA ALA A 13 8.02 -20.00 4.94
C ALA A 13 7.28 -18.66 4.79
N ALA A 14 7.96 -17.56 5.09
CA ALA A 14 7.42 -16.21 5.03
C ALA A 14 7.62 -15.62 3.63
N ALA A 15 6.60 -14.96 3.10
CA ALA A 15 6.72 -14.19 1.86
C ALA A 15 7.11 -12.74 2.20
N HIS A 16 8.01 -12.16 1.42
CA HIS A 16 8.45 -10.77 1.56
C HIS A 16 8.25 -10.00 0.26
N LEU A 17 7.86 -8.75 0.43
CA LEU A 17 7.88 -7.71 -0.57
C LEU A 17 9.22 -6.99 -0.50
N GLN A 18 9.88 -6.84 -1.63
CA GLN A 18 11.05 -5.99 -1.82
C GLN A 18 10.75 -5.00 -2.95
N ALA A 19 11.14 -3.75 -2.79
CA ALA A 19 10.95 -2.72 -3.79
C ALA A 19 12.22 -1.89 -3.93
N GLU A 20 12.54 -1.52 -5.17
CA GLU A 20 13.71 -0.73 -5.52
C GLU A 20 13.31 0.41 -6.47
N LEU A 21 13.81 1.62 -6.22
CA LEU A 21 13.55 2.82 -7.00
C LEU A 21 14.82 3.67 -7.13
N THR A 22 14.98 4.38 -8.24
CA THR A 22 16.06 5.37 -8.37
C THR A 22 15.87 6.51 -7.35
N PRO A 23 16.87 6.83 -6.51
CA PRO A 23 16.72 7.78 -5.41
C PRO A 23 16.72 9.24 -5.87
N ILE A 24 17.28 9.55 -7.03
CA ILE A 24 17.22 10.88 -7.64
C ILE A 24 16.76 10.74 -9.08
N VAL A 25 15.80 11.56 -9.50
CA VAL A 25 15.29 11.58 -10.88
C VAL A 25 15.15 13.00 -11.37
N THR A 26 15.52 13.24 -12.62
CA THR A 26 15.35 14.55 -13.25
C THR A 26 13.90 14.76 -13.66
N VAL A 27 13.36 15.97 -13.47
CA VAL A 27 12.03 16.34 -14.00
C VAL A 27 11.94 16.00 -15.50
N GLY A 28 10.86 15.32 -15.90
CA GLY A 28 10.64 14.90 -17.28
C GLY A 28 11.33 13.58 -17.67
N SER A 29 12.20 13.03 -16.81
CA SER A 29 12.77 11.69 -16.99
C SER A 29 11.87 10.60 -16.41
N THR A 30 12.13 9.36 -16.81
CA THR A 30 11.42 8.18 -16.31
C THR A 30 12.12 7.56 -15.10
N ALA A 31 11.37 7.31 -14.04
CA ALA A 31 11.76 6.46 -12.91
C ALA A 31 11.22 5.04 -13.12
N THR A 32 12.04 4.02 -12.85
CA THR A 32 11.58 2.62 -12.84
C THR A 32 11.57 2.10 -11.41
N LEU A 33 10.39 1.67 -10.96
CA LEU A 33 10.20 0.91 -9.75
C LEU A 33 10.25 -0.58 -10.08
N THR A 34 11.13 -1.32 -9.42
CA THR A 34 11.17 -2.79 -9.47
C THR A 34 10.61 -3.35 -8.18
N VAL A 35 9.58 -4.18 -8.27
CA VAL A 35 8.98 -4.87 -7.14
C VAL A 35 9.29 -6.36 -7.26
N ARG A 36 9.81 -6.96 -6.20
CA ARG A 36 10.09 -8.40 -6.09
C ARG A 36 9.31 -8.99 -4.93
N LEU A 37 8.62 -10.07 -5.20
CA LEU A 37 8.05 -10.94 -4.17
C LEU A 37 9.01 -12.11 -4.01
N VAL A 38 9.49 -12.34 -2.81
CA VAL A 38 10.43 -13.42 -2.47
C VAL A 38 9.82 -14.28 -1.37
N ARG A 39 10.26 -15.54 -1.27
CA ARG A 39 9.92 -16.41 -0.15
C ARG A 39 11.20 -16.79 0.57
N THR A 40 11.20 -16.65 1.89
CA THR A 40 12.32 -17.05 2.73
C THR A 40 11.83 -18.19 3.62
N ASP A 41 12.48 -19.33 3.53
CA ASP A 41 12.20 -20.45 4.41
C ASP A 41 12.63 -20.09 5.84
N ALA A 42 11.77 -20.33 6.82
CA ALA A 42 12.00 -19.94 8.21
C ALA A 42 13.25 -20.61 8.84
N ALA A 43 13.80 -21.65 8.21
CA ALA A 43 14.99 -22.35 8.67
C ALA A 43 16.31 -21.56 8.48
N THR A 44 16.28 -20.41 7.81
CA THR A 44 17.52 -19.67 7.41
C THR A 44 17.70 -18.30 8.09
N ALA A 45 16.83 -17.90 9.03
CA ALA A 45 16.94 -16.63 9.74
C ALA A 45 17.56 -16.83 11.14
N PRO A 46 18.77 -16.29 11.44
CA PRO A 46 19.45 -16.51 12.73
C PRO A 46 18.80 -15.86 13.96
N ASP A 47 17.68 -15.14 13.81
CA ASP A 47 17.02 -14.38 14.90
C ASP A 47 15.49 -14.33 14.73
N ALA A 48 14.88 -15.35 14.10
CA ALA A 48 13.44 -15.36 13.95
C ALA A 48 12.75 -15.55 15.32
N PRO A 49 11.90 -14.61 15.78
CA PRO A 49 11.09 -14.84 16.97
C PRO A 49 10.21 -16.08 16.74
N THR A 50 10.15 -16.93 17.76
CA THR A 50 9.37 -18.16 17.77
C THR A 50 7.92 -17.84 17.37
N PRO A 51 7.33 -18.54 16.39
CA PRO A 51 5.94 -18.32 16.03
C PRO A 51 5.07 -18.65 17.24
N VAL A 52 4.33 -17.65 17.73
CA VAL A 52 3.27 -17.87 18.70
C VAL A 52 2.17 -18.64 17.99
N ASP A 53 1.78 -19.79 18.53
CA ASP A 53 0.77 -20.67 17.97
C ASP A 53 -0.52 -19.93 17.64
N GLY A 54 -0.87 -20.01 16.37
CA GLY A 54 -2.09 -19.48 15.80
C GLY A 54 -2.14 -19.92 14.34
N GLU A 55 -2.87 -20.99 14.05
CA GLU A 55 -3.17 -21.47 12.68
C GLU A 55 -3.96 -20.45 11.83
N ALA A 56 -4.14 -19.22 12.30
CA ALA A 56 -4.80 -18.14 11.58
C ALA A 56 -3.87 -17.58 10.48
N GLY A 57 -4.08 -18.06 9.26
CA GLY A 57 -3.65 -17.38 8.06
C GLY A 57 -2.22 -17.72 7.63
N ARG A 58 -2.05 -18.86 6.99
CA ARG A 58 -0.90 -19.08 6.09
C ARG A 58 -1.21 -18.43 4.75
N ILE A 59 -0.31 -17.58 4.26
CA ILE A 59 -0.37 -17.13 2.86
C ILE A 59 -0.10 -18.33 1.98
N VAL A 60 -1.08 -18.70 1.15
CA VAL A 60 -0.98 -19.83 0.23
C VAL A 60 0.05 -19.51 -0.85
N ALA A 61 1.13 -20.30 -0.90
CA ALA A 61 2.14 -20.20 -1.95
C ALA A 61 1.51 -20.39 -3.33
N GLY A 62 1.96 -19.63 -4.33
CA GLY A 62 1.37 -19.66 -5.68
C GLY A 62 0.03 -18.92 -5.81
N GLY A 63 -0.53 -18.44 -4.70
CA GLY A 63 -1.74 -17.64 -4.68
C GLY A 63 -1.56 -16.30 -5.43
N PRO A 64 -2.59 -15.83 -6.14
CA PRO A 64 -2.56 -14.52 -6.78
C PRO A 64 -2.54 -13.41 -5.73
N VAL A 65 -1.72 -12.39 -5.96
CA VAL A 65 -1.76 -11.12 -5.23
C VAL A 65 -1.75 -9.96 -6.21
N THR A 66 -2.42 -8.88 -5.86
CA THR A 66 -2.38 -7.64 -6.61
C THR A 66 -1.33 -6.71 -6.02
N VAL A 67 -0.30 -6.39 -6.80
CA VAL A 67 0.67 -5.34 -6.49
C VAL A 67 0.14 -4.03 -7.05
N THR A 68 -0.10 -3.05 -6.18
CA THR A 68 -0.56 -1.71 -6.55
C THR A 68 0.48 -0.67 -6.16
N VAL A 69 0.72 0.28 -7.05
CA VAL A 69 1.69 1.36 -6.87
C VAL A 69 0.97 2.69 -6.85
N VAL A 70 1.29 3.53 -5.85
CA VAL A 70 0.66 4.82 -5.61
C VAL A 70 1.74 5.89 -5.53
N PRO A 71 1.97 6.65 -6.61
CA PRO A 71 2.98 7.70 -6.65
C PRO A 71 2.49 9.06 -6.15
N ARG A 72 3.42 9.84 -5.59
CA ARG A 72 3.32 11.27 -5.28
C ARG A 72 4.56 11.99 -5.83
N GLY A 73 4.37 13.08 -6.58
CA GLY A 73 5.45 13.78 -7.30
C GLY A 73 5.91 13.09 -8.60
N LEU A 74 5.43 11.86 -8.81
CA LEU A 74 5.62 11.04 -10.01
C LEU A 74 4.23 10.72 -10.61
N ARG A 75 4.16 10.43 -11.89
CA ARG A 75 2.92 9.95 -12.54
C ARG A 75 3.16 8.77 -13.45
N PHE A 76 2.17 7.90 -13.60
CA PHE A 76 2.20 6.88 -14.65
C PHE A 76 2.18 7.50 -16.05
N LEU A 77 2.88 6.85 -16.99
CA LEU A 77 2.73 7.15 -18.41
C LEU A 77 1.30 6.80 -18.88
N VAL A 78 0.85 7.43 -19.97
CA VAL A 78 -0.46 7.15 -20.55
C VAL A 78 -0.55 5.67 -20.93
N GLY A 79 -1.61 4.99 -20.49
CA GLY A 79 -1.81 3.55 -20.72
C GLY A 79 -1.06 2.62 -19.77
N ALA A 80 -0.13 3.13 -18.95
CA ALA A 80 0.55 2.31 -17.95
C ALA A 80 -0.40 1.91 -16.82
N ARG A 81 -0.26 0.67 -16.34
CA ARG A 81 -1.08 0.11 -15.26
C ARG A 81 -0.44 0.37 -13.90
N ARG A 82 -1.20 0.95 -12.99
CA ARG A 82 -0.84 1.13 -11.57
C ARG A 82 -0.88 -0.16 -10.74
N SER A 83 -1.60 -1.17 -11.23
CA SER A 83 -1.79 -2.45 -10.54
C SER A 83 -1.47 -3.61 -11.47
N ARG A 84 -0.87 -4.67 -10.91
CA ARG A 84 -0.55 -5.91 -11.62
C ARG A 84 -0.89 -7.10 -10.74
N LEU A 85 -1.48 -8.12 -11.35
CA LEU A 85 -1.66 -9.43 -10.74
C LEU A 85 -0.33 -10.20 -10.82
N VAL A 86 0.17 -10.67 -9.68
CA VAL A 86 1.44 -11.39 -9.56
C VAL A 86 1.16 -12.63 -8.72
N ARG A 87 1.76 -13.77 -9.05
CA ARG A 87 1.66 -14.97 -8.21
C ARG A 87 2.75 -14.93 -7.16
N LEU A 88 2.39 -15.24 -5.92
CA LEU A 88 3.38 -15.40 -4.86
C LEU A 88 4.32 -16.56 -5.20
N PRO A 89 5.63 -16.34 -5.08
CA PRO A 89 6.60 -17.35 -5.47
C PRO A 89 6.51 -18.58 -4.56
N SER A 90 6.57 -19.77 -5.16
CA SER A 90 6.81 -21.02 -4.43
C SER A 90 8.30 -21.31 -4.26
N GLY A 91 9.16 -20.72 -5.08
CA GLY A 91 10.62 -20.84 -5.02
C GLY A 91 11.34 -19.59 -5.56
N THR A 92 11.36 -19.41 -6.88
CA THR A 92 12.01 -18.23 -7.51
C THR A 92 11.22 -16.96 -7.31
N ALA A 93 11.89 -15.84 -7.05
CA ALA A 93 11.26 -14.54 -6.89
C ALA A 93 10.36 -14.14 -8.09
N ALA A 94 9.21 -13.55 -7.81
CA ALA A 94 8.35 -12.96 -8.82
C ALA A 94 8.62 -11.46 -8.93
N GLU A 95 8.87 -10.94 -10.15
CA GLU A 95 9.21 -9.54 -10.37
C GLU A 95 8.12 -8.79 -11.16
N ALA A 96 7.83 -7.55 -10.77
CA ALA A 96 6.95 -6.63 -11.46
C ALA A 96 7.61 -5.24 -11.56
N ARG A 97 7.63 -4.67 -12.77
CA ARG A 97 8.22 -3.34 -13.03
C ARG A 97 7.16 -2.30 -13.36
N PHE A 98 7.34 -1.10 -12.84
CA PHE A 98 6.47 0.04 -13.05
C PHE A 98 7.28 1.25 -13.49
N THR A 99 6.89 1.86 -14.61
CA THR A 99 7.57 3.05 -15.14
C THR A 99 6.70 4.27 -14.91
N MET A 100 7.32 5.31 -14.35
CA MET A 100 6.66 6.57 -13.99
C MET A 100 7.49 7.73 -14.52
N LEU A 101 6.86 8.88 -14.73
CA LEU A 101 7.47 10.14 -15.14
C LEU A 101 7.59 11.06 -13.92
N ALA A 102 8.80 11.59 -13.69
CA ALA A 102 9.02 12.64 -12.70
C ALA A 102 8.42 13.97 -13.18
N VAL A 103 7.57 14.60 -12.37
CA VAL A 103 6.79 15.76 -12.81
C VAL A 103 6.82 16.95 -11.86
N ASP A 104 6.95 16.71 -10.56
CA ASP A 104 7.00 17.78 -9.55
C ASP A 104 8.40 17.79 -8.96
N ARG A 105 9.05 18.96 -8.92
CA ARG A 105 10.36 19.12 -8.28
C ARG A 105 10.24 18.95 -6.77
N GLY A 106 11.25 18.37 -6.14
CA GLY A 106 11.32 18.13 -4.70
C GLY A 106 11.08 16.66 -4.34
N PRO A 107 10.64 16.38 -3.10
CA PRO A 107 10.47 15.01 -2.64
C PRO A 107 9.30 14.31 -3.34
N ALA A 108 9.60 13.16 -3.92
CA ALA A 108 8.63 12.22 -4.46
C ALA A 108 8.53 10.97 -3.57
N GLU A 109 7.32 10.42 -3.48
CA GLU A 109 7.05 9.19 -2.74
C GLU A 109 6.40 8.16 -3.65
N VAL A 110 6.76 6.90 -3.46
CA VAL A 110 6.10 5.77 -4.11
C VAL A 110 5.71 4.76 -3.04
N THR A 111 4.40 4.58 -2.86
CA THR A 111 3.87 3.55 -1.96
C THR A 111 3.54 2.30 -2.77
N VAL A 112 4.07 1.15 -2.35
CA VAL A 112 3.77 -0.16 -2.95
C VAL A 112 2.93 -0.96 -1.96
N LEU A 113 1.81 -1.47 -2.45
CA LEU A 113 0.79 -2.16 -1.69
C LEU A 113 0.62 -3.55 -2.29
N VAL A 114 0.67 -4.59 -1.47
CA VAL A 114 0.32 -5.96 -1.87
C VAL A 114 -1.02 -6.29 -1.27
N ARG A 115 -1.96 -6.77 -2.09
CA ARG A 115 -3.32 -7.16 -1.68
C ARG A 115 -3.61 -8.58 -2.14
N GLY A 116 -4.37 -9.31 -1.34
CA GLY A 116 -4.99 -10.57 -1.77
C GLY A 116 -6.29 -10.28 -2.53
N ASP A 117 -7.33 -11.03 -2.20
CA ASP A 117 -8.65 -10.86 -2.81
C ASP A 117 -9.42 -9.65 -2.25
N GLY A 118 -9.10 -9.22 -1.02
CA GLY A 118 -9.69 -8.05 -0.36
C GLY A 118 -8.95 -6.73 -0.60
N GLU A 119 -9.55 -5.63 -0.14
CA GLU A 119 -9.00 -4.27 -0.32
C GLU A 119 -7.94 -3.88 0.74
N LEU A 120 -7.86 -4.63 1.85
CA LEU A 120 -6.86 -4.45 2.90
C LEU A 120 -5.46 -4.86 2.43
N PRO A 121 -4.43 -4.03 2.68
CA PRO A 121 -3.06 -4.37 2.30
C PRO A 121 -2.49 -5.48 3.19
N LEU A 122 -1.94 -6.52 2.54
CA LEU A 122 -1.15 -7.58 3.16
C LEU A 122 0.30 -7.14 3.43
N ALA A 123 0.80 -6.19 2.65
CA ALA A 123 2.08 -5.52 2.88
C ALA A 123 2.04 -4.11 2.31
N THR A 124 2.77 -3.21 2.95
CA THR A 124 3.00 -1.84 2.48
C THR A 124 4.47 -1.48 2.63
N VAL A 125 5.07 -0.94 1.57
CA VAL A 125 6.37 -0.27 1.65
C VAL A 125 6.28 1.11 1.02
N ARG A 126 7.07 2.04 1.53
CA ARG A 126 7.20 3.38 0.97
C ARG A 126 8.65 3.63 0.60
N LEU A 127 8.85 4.10 -0.63
CA LEU A 127 10.13 4.56 -1.13
C LEU A 127 10.06 6.06 -1.36
N THR A 128 11.15 6.74 -1.05
CA THR A 128 11.32 8.17 -1.30
C THR A 128 12.36 8.36 -2.40
N SER A 129 12.15 9.37 -3.23
CA SER A 129 13.05 9.80 -4.29
C SER A 129 13.05 11.32 -4.31
N GLU A 130 14.14 11.94 -4.76
CA GLU A 130 14.23 13.39 -4.95
C GLU A 130 14.13 13.71 -6.43
N VAL A 131 13.22 14.61 -6.80
CA VAL A 131 13.05 15.06 -8.18
C VAL A 131 13.77 16.39 -8.38
N VAL A 132 14.81 16.38 -9.21
CA VAL A 132 15.75 17.50 -9.38
C VAL A 132 15.66 18.15 -10.78
N GLY A 133 16.27 19.32 -10.94
CA GLY A 133 16.38 19.97 -12.25
C GLY A 133 17.35 19.23 -13.20
N SER A 134 17.38 19.60 -14.49
CA SER A 134 18.29 18.99 -15.46
C SER A 134 19.77 19.20 -15.15
N ASP A 135 20.08 20.29 -14.45
CA ASP A 135 21.45 20.75 -14.19
C ASP A 135 22.00 20.17 -12.88
N ASP A 136 21.13 19.51 -12.11
CA ASP A 136 21.46 18.83 -10.86
C ASP A 136 21.95 17.42 -11.18
N HIS A 137 23.22 17.13 -10.92
CA HIS A 137 23.83 15.84 -11.23
C HIS A 137 23.23 14.73 -10.34
N GLY A 138 22.75 13.65 -10.95
CA GLY A 138 22.13 12.54 -10.23
C GLY A 138 23.10 11.81 -9.30
N GLN A 139 22.63 11.40 -8.11
CA GLN A 139 23.36 10.43 -7.29
C GLN A 139 23.23 9.01 -7.88
N ALA A 140 24.33 8.27 -7.82
CA ALA A 140 24.32 6.83 -8.03
C ALA A 140 23.74 6.11 -6.80
N GLY A 141 22.78 5.22 -7.00
CA GLY A 141 22.22 4.38 -5.92
C GLY A 141 20.83 3.85 -6.25
N LEU A 142 20.32 2.96 -5.39
CA LEU A 142 18.93 2.49 -5.40
C LEU A 142 18.35 2.68 -4.01
N ALA A 143 17.21 3.38 -3.92
CA ALA A 143 16.38 3.35 -2.72
C ALA A 143 15.72 1.97 -2.63
N ARG A 144 15.82 1.33 -1.47
CA ARG A 144 15.29 -0.01 -1.23
C ARG A 144 14.38 -0.02 -0.02
N ALA A 145 13.27 -0.73 -0.11
CA ALA A 145 12.38 -0.99 1.02
C ALA A 145 11.90 -2.44 0.98
N SER A 146 11.67 -3.03 2.15
CA SER A 146 11.13 -4.38 2.25
C SER A 146 10.11 -4.50 3.38
N ALA A 147 9.15 -5.39 3.21
CA ALA A 147 8.16 -5.71 4.23
C ALA A 147 7.81 -7.20 4.15
N ARG A 148 7.47 -7.80 5.29
CA ARG A 148 6.84 -9.12 5.31
C ARG A 148 5.41 -9.00 4.78
N ILE A 149 5.00 -9.96 3.98
CA ILE A 149 3.59 -10.11 3.57
C ILE A 149 2.90 -10.87 4.69
N ALA A 150 1.92 -10.22 5.32
CA ALA A 150 1.10 -10.78 6.37
C ALA A 150 -0.20 -11.36 5.79
N THR A 151 -0.88 -12.18 6.58
CA THR A 151 -2.28 -12.51 6.34
C THR A 151 -3.17 -11.44 6.95
N ALA A 152 -4.29 -11.17 6.30
CA ALA A 152 -5.29 -10.27 6.84
C ALA A 152 -6.05 -10.99 7.96
N ASP A 153 -6.30 -10.29 9.06
CA ASP A 153 -7.09 -10.81 10.19
C ASP A 153 -8.54 -11.07 9.73
N PRO A 154 -9.05 -12.31 9.84
CA PRO A 154 -10.42 -12.66 9.48
C PRO A 154 -11.48 -11.74 10.09
N LEU A 155 -11.29 -11.31 11.34
CA LEU A 155 -12.21 -10.44 12.08
C LEU A 155 -12.26 -9.00 11.55
N ILE A 156 -11.23 -8.61 10.79
CA ILE A 156 -11.16 -7.31 10.11
C ILE A 156 -11.66 -7.47 8.67
N THR A 157 -11.28 -8.55 7.97
CA THR A 157 -11.66 -8.77 6.57
C THR A 157 -13.15 -8.95 6.34
N CYS A 158 -13.91 -9.39 7.35
CA CYS A 158 -15.36 -9.53 7.25
C CYS A 158 -16.11 -8.18 7.34
N ARG A 159 -15.42 -7.07 7.64
CA ARG A 159 -16.05 -5.77 7.83
C ARG A 159 -16.14 -4.99 6.51
N PRO A 160 -17.16 -4.12 6.36
CA PRO A 160 -17.19 -3.11 5.31
C PRO A 160 -15.88 -2.33 5.27
N THR A 161 -15.26 -2.24 4.10
CA THR A 161 -13.94 -1.63 3.92
C THR A 161 -14.02 -0.56 2.84
N LEU A 162 -13.66 0.68 3.20
CA LEU A 162 -13.41 1.75 2.25
C LEU A 162 -11.89 1.97 2.12
N ARG A 163 -11.36 1.69 0.93
CA ARG A 163 -9.97 2.00 0.57
C ARG A 163 -9.93 3.29 -0.23
N ILE A 164 -8.97 4.16 0.09
CA ILE A 164 -8.64 5.34 -0.71
C ILE A 164 -7.13 5.34 -0.96
N ASP A 165 -6.73 5.06 -2.20
CA ASP A 165 -5.35 5.23 -2.65
C ASP A 165 -5.24 6.56 -3.41
N GLU A 166 -4.37 7.47 -2.97
CA GLU A 166 -4.24 8.82 -3.54
C GLU A 166 -2.95 8.98 -4.35
N GLU A 167 -3.11 9.24 -5.65
CA GLU A 167 -2.02 9.71 -6.53
C GLU A 167 -1.96 11.24 -6.52
N ILE A 168 -0.77 11.82 -6.39
CA ILE A 168 -0.58 13.28 -6.42
C ILE A 168 0.48 13.63 -7.47
N ALA A 169 0.10 14.48 -8.42
CA ALA A 169 1.01 14.97 -9.45
C ALA A 169 0.55 16.33 -9.97
N ARG A 170 1.48 17.28 -10.13
CA ARG A 170 1.24 18.64 -10.63
C ARG A 170 0.14 19.38 -9.87
N GLY A 171 0.16 19.26 -8.54
CA GLY A 171 -0.84 19.84 -7.63
C GLY A 171 -2.24 19.23 -7.74
N ARG A 172 -2.43 18.18 -8.57
CA ARG A 172 -3.70 17.49 -8.75
C ARG A 172 -3.70 16.19 -7.97
N SER A 173 -4.86 15.85 -7.41
CA SER A 173 -5.07 14.59 -6.72
C SER A 173 -6.03 13.70 -7.49
N ILE A 174 -5.68 12.42 -7.60
CA ILE A 174 -6.55 11.39 -8.13
C ILE A 174 -6.76 10.36 -7.03
N LEU A 175 -7.99 10.23 -6.56
CA LEU A 175 -8.38 9.23 -5.59
C LEU A 175 -8.87 7.98 -6.31
N HIS A 176 -8.30 6.84 -5.95
CA HIS A 176 -8.76 5.53 -6.37
C HIS A 176 -9.42 4.88 -5.17
N ALA A 177 -10.75 4.88 -5.19
CA ALA A 177 -11.56 4.36 -4.12
C ALA A 177 -12.02 2.94 -4.44
N ALA A 178 -12.08 2.10 -3.42
CA ALA A 178 -12.84 0.86 -3.46
C ALA A 178 -13.67 0.74 -2.19
N LEU A 179 -14.94 0.38 -2.34
CA LEU A 179 -15.83 0.02 -1.26
C LEU A 179 -16.11 -1.48 -1.38
N SER A 180 -15.86 -2.21 -0.30
CA SER A 180 -16.21 -3.63 -0.19
C SER A 180 -17.18 -3.83 0.96
N VAL A 181 -18.29 -4.51 0.72
CA VAL A 181 -19.32 -4.85 1.71
C VAL A 181 -19.73 -6.30 1.49
N GLY A 182 -19.34 -7.20 2.40
CA GLY A 182 -19.46 -8.64 2.16
C GLY A 182 -18.70 -9.03 0.89
N ASP A 183 -19.37 -9.72 -0.03
CA ASP A 183 -18.81 -10.16 -1.31
C ASP A 183 -18.92 -9.10 -2.42
N GLU A 184 -19.62 -7.99 -2.16
CA GLU A 184 -19.76 -6.91 -3.13
C GLU A 184 -18.57 -5.97 -3.07
N SER A 185 -18.04 -5.61 -4.24
CA SER A 185 -16.95 -4.65 -4.36
C SER A 185 -17.24 -3.65 -5.47
N HIS A 186 -17.20 -2.36 -5.13
CA HIS A 186 -17.33 -1.27 -6.10
C HIS A 186 -16.05 -0.44 -6.15
N ARG A 187 -15.54 -0.15 -7.35
CA ARG A 187 -14.31 0.62 -7.56
C ARG A 187 -14.58 1.83 -8.42
N PHE A 188 -14.13 2.99 -7.97
CA PHE A 188 -14.35 4.24 -8.65
C PHE A 188 -13.15 5.18 -8.51
N ARG A 189 -13.11 6.18 -9.39
CA ARG A 189 -12.01 7.14 -9.48
C ARG A 189 -12.56 8.55 -9.37
N ILE A 190 -11.99 9.33 -8.47
CA ILE A 190 -12.33 10.75 -8.28
C ILE A 190 -11.13 11.59 -8.69
N ARG A 191 -11.35 12.62 -9.49
CA ARG A 191 -10.32 13.60 -9.86
C ARG A 191 -10.60 14.89 -9.10
N LEU A 192 -9.63 15.34 -8.32
CA LEU A 192 -9.70 16.58 -7.56
C LEU A 192 -8.75 17.59 -8.19
N ALA A 193 -9.32 18.64 -8.79
CA ALA A 193 -8.55 19.70 -9.43
C ALA A 193 -7.85 20.62 -8.41
N ASP A 194 -8.50 20.89 -7.27
CA ASP A 194 -7.98 21.71 -6.18
C ASP A 194 -8.33 21.06 -4.83
N LYS A 195 -7.48 20.12 -4.40
CA LYS A 195 -7.65 19.43 -3.12
C LYS A 195 -7.52 20.39 -1.93
N ALA A 196 -6.64 21.38 -2.03
CA ALA A 196 -6.40 22.31 -0.92
C ALA A 196 -7.67 23.11 -0.61
N ARG A 197 -8.34 23.63 -1.65
CA ARG A 197 -9.63 24.30 -1.50
C ARG A 197 -10.70 23.36 -0.95
N LEU A 198 -10.85 22.15 -1.49
CA LEU A 198 -11.84 21.19 -0.98
C LEU A 198 -11.62 20.89 0.52
N VAL A 199 -10.36 20.68 0.94
CA VAL A 199 -10.03 20.43 2.34
C VAL A 199 -10.37 21.64 3.21
N ALA A 200 -10.11 22.86 2.73
CA ALA A 200 -10.48 24.08 3.44
C ALA A 200 -12.01 24.18 3.60
N ASP A 201 -12.76 23.94 2.53
CA ASP A 201 -14.24 23.98 2.53
C ASP A 201 -14.84 22.94 3.50
N VAL A 202 -14.32 21.70 3.49
CA VAL A 202 -14.74 20.64 4.42
C VAL A 202 -14.43 21.00 5.86
N ARG A 203 -13.22 21.51 6.15
CA ARG A 203 -12.84 21.94 7.51
C ARG A 203 -13.73 23.08 8.00
N ALA A 204 -14.01 24.07 7.15
CA ALA A 204 -14.93 25.16 7.46
C ALA A 204 -16.35 24.65 7.72
N SER A 205 -16.83 23.68 6.92
CA SER A 205 -18.14 23.06 7.13
C SER A 205 -18.22 22.29 8.45
N LEU A 206 -17.18 21.53 8.80
CA LEU A 206 -17.11 20.81 10.08
C LEU A 206 -17.03 21.77 11.26
N ALA A 207 -16.30 22.88 11.14
CA ALA A 207 -16.26 23.91 12.16
C ALA A 207 -17.66 24.51 12.40
N ARG A 208 -18.36 24.91 11.33
CA ARG A 208 -19.76 25.39 11.42
C ARG A 208 -20.70 24.36 12.05
N ALA A 209 -20.59 23.08 11.65
CA ALA A 209 -21.41 22.03 12.22
C ALA A 209 -21.15 21.84 13.73
N LYS A 210 -19.88 21.96 14.16
CA LYS A 210 -19.52 21.93 15.58
C LYS A 210 -20.06 23.13 16.36
N GLU A 211 -20.04 24.33 15.78
CA GLU A 211 -20.61 25.53 16.39
C GLU A 211 -22.13 25.38 16.57
N VAL A 212 -22.84 25.00 15.50
CA VAL A 212 -24.30 24.73 15.58
C VAL A 212 -24.62 23.62 16.58
N GLY A 213 -23.80 22.55 16.60
CA GLY A 213 -23.96 21.45 17.55
C GLY A 213 -23.62 21.81 19.00
N ALA A 214 -22.80 22.84 19.24
CA ALA A 214 -22.47 23.30 20.60
C ALA A 214 -23.66 23.98 21.28
N ASP A 215 -24.54 24.59 20.49
CA ASP A 215 -25.76 25.25 20.97
C ASP A 215 -26.93 24.27 21.15
N LEU A 216 -26.79 23.00 20.74
CA LEU A 216 -27.82 21.98 20.91
C LEU A 216 -27.83 21.41 22.34
N PRO A 217 -29.02 21.27 22.98
CA PRO A 217 -29.19 20.55 24.24
C PRO A 217 -28.56 19.15 24.19
N ALA A 218 -28.04 18.67 25.32
CA ALA A 218 -27.36 17.37 25.39
C ALA A 218 -28.23 16.19 24.90
N ALA A 219 -29.55 16.27 25.06
CA ALA A 219 -30.50 15.27 24.58
C ALA A 219 -30.57 15.21 23.03
N GLU A 220 -30.48 16.35 22.34
CA GLU A 220 -30.55 16.40 20.87
C GLU A 220 -29.21 16.01 20.21
N ARG A 221 -28.10 16.16 20.94
CA ARG A 221 -26.77 15.70 20.48
C ARG A 221 -26.64 14.17 20.44
N ALA A 222 -27.38 13.44 21.27
CA ALA A 222 -27.35 11.97 21.29
C ALA A 222 -28.15 11.37 20.11
N ASP A 223 -29.33 11.92 19.82
CA ASP A 223 -30.21 11.46 18.74
C ASP A 223 -29.63 11.66 17.32
N ALA A 224 -28.72 12.62 17.15
CA ALA A 224 -28.11 12.93 15.86
C ALA A 224 -27.04 11.92 15.40
N VAL A 225 -26.60 11.01 16.26
CA VAL A 225 -25.54 10.02 15.97
C VAL A 225 -26.12 8.62 15.67
N GLU A 226 -27.38 8.36 16.04
CA GLU A 226 -28.02 7.04 15.93
C GLU A 226 -28.97 6.85 14.72
N ARG A 227 -29.09 7.82 13.81
CA ARG A 227 -29.85 7.69 12.54
C ARG A 227 -28.94 7.74 11.34
#